data_AF-A0A937P4R0-F1
#
_entry.id   AF-A0A937P4R0-F1
#
_cell.length_a   1.000
_cell.length_b   1.000
_cell.length_c   1.000
_cell.angle_alpha   90.00
_cell.angle_beta   90.00
_cell.angle_gamma   90.00
#
_symmetry.space_group_name_H-M   'P 1'
#
loop_
_entity.id
_entity.type
_entity.pdbx_description
1 polymer ?
#
loop_
_entity_poly.entity_id
_entity_poly.type
_entity_poly.pdbx_seq_one_letter_code
_entity_poly.pdbx_strand_id
1 'polypeptide(L)'
;MVDLNNEKSINELLLADETQRKIIPVEGSRWGELIIPAKNENPNKTGKGFKVLAINSFLMGYLLFETLKECEKRYPNRLNIVGLVTDDPANPYSKISMKRRIWRLFDQKEKVELEREMIESALTFGVPCYTGEVKTEYFRKLIKHWNPDAILVCVFGQIIDKPIIDYPQYGIYNFHPADLAHHHGAGPRPYEDLINRRAKTSKVTIHQISEEVDAGNIIGQSPLINVKLKNDKFTDNILVLDDKMMTPVDQMGAKLISGLILKKEAGKEGKINKLGFKHYFSEEYKKILKQPIKSNYHSEVLPVIDKNIRFFT
;
A
#
# COMPACT_ATOMS: atom_id res chain seq x y z
N MET A 1 -37.34 9.87 -17.62
CA MET A 1 -36.52 9.57 -16.45
C MET A 1 -35.19 9.04 -16.97
N VAL A 2 -34.11 9.76 -16.74
CA VAL A 2 -32.74 9.28 -17.03
C VAL A 2 -32.40 8.32 -15.88
N ASP A 3 -32.08 7.07 -16.21
CA ASP A 3 -31.83 5.99 -15.25
C ASP A 3 -30.47 6.21 -14.56
N LEU A 4 -30.50 6.40 -13.24
CA LEU A 4 -29.33 6.66 -12.40
C LEU A 4 -28.61 5.37 -11.94
N ASN A 5 -29.00 4.19 -12.47
CA ASN A 5 -28.52 2.89 -11.98
C ASN A 5 -27.45 2.20 -12.85
N ASN A 6 -26.86 2.87 -13.84
CA ASN A 6 -25.93 2.24 -14.79
C ASN A 6 -24.45 2.38 -14.35
N GLU A 7 -24.15 2.22 -13.06
CA GLU A 7 -22.77 2.15 -12.59
C GLU A 7 -22.21 0.74 -12.84
N LYS A 8 -21.28 0.63 -13.79
CA LYS A 8 -20.57 -0.62 -14.04
C LYS A 8 -19.79 -1.04 -12.80
N SER A 9 -19.91 -2.30 -12.43
CA SER A 9 -19.05 -2.93 -11.42
C SER A 9 -17.58 -2.87 -11.83
N ILE A 10 -16.66 -2.96 -10.86
CA ILE A 10 -15.22 -3.06 -11.11
C ILE A 10 -14.95 -4.15 -12.16
N ASN A 11 -15.60 -5.30 -12.05
CA ASN A 11 -15.40 -6.43 -12.96
C ASN A 11 -15.83 -6.13 -14.40
N GLU A 12 -16.97 -5.45 -14.59
CA GLU A 12 -17.40 -5.03 -15.93
C GLU A 12 -16.45 -4.01 -16.54
N LEU A 13 -15.79 -3.19 -15.72
CA LEU A 13 -14.76 -2.25 -16.18
C LEU A 13 -13.45 -2.96 -16.51
N LEU A 14 -13.01 -3.90 -15.66
CA LEU A 14 -11.76 -4.66 -15.86
C LEU A 14 -11.83 -5.60 -17.05
N LEU A 15 -13.01 -6.11 -17.39
CA LEU A 15 -13.29 -6.98 -18.54
C LEU A 15 -13.75 -6.22 -19.79
N ALA A 16 -13.88 -4.90 -19.71
CA ALA A 16 -14.12 -4.09 -20.90
C ALA A 16 -12.93 -4.25 -21.87
N ASP A 17 -13.20 -4.14 -23.17
CA ASP A 17 -12.18 -4.12 -24.25
C ASP A 17 -11.46 -5.45 -24.53
N GLU A 18 -12.16 -6.60 -24.45
CA GLU A 18 -11.62 -7.93 -24.82
C GLU A 18 -10.32 -8.32 -24.09
N THR A 19 -10.08 -7.71 -22.94
CA THR A 19 -8.96 -8.09 -22.07
C THR A 19 -9.14 -9.57 -21.72
N GLN A 20 -8.25 -10.44 -22.18
CA GLN A 20 -8.31 -11.89 -21.90
C GLN A 20 -7.97 -12.23 -20.43
N ARG A 21 -8.26 -11.29 -19.52
CA ARG A 21 -8.14 -11.40 -18.08
C ARG A 21 -9.13 -12.44 -17.58
N LYS A 22 -8.82 -13.06 -16.44
CA LYS A 22 -9.70 -14.04 -15.79
C LYS A 22 -10.04 -13.58 -14.40
N ILE A 23 -11.33 -13.48 -14.10
CA ILE A 23 -11.84 -13.23 -12.76
C ILE A 23 -12.31 -14.56 -12.20
N ILE A 24 -11.72 -14.98 -11.07
CA ILE A 24 -11.98 -16.26 -10.42
C ILE A 24 -12.57 -15.97 -9.03
N PRO A 25 -13.86 -16.24 -8.80
CA PRO A 25 -14.46 -16.09 -7.47
C PRO A 25 -13.74 -16.94 -6.42
N VAL A 26 -13.64 -16.41 -5.19
CA VAL A 26 -13.03 -17.15 -4.09
C VAL A 26 -13.97 -18.26 -3.62
N GLU A 27 -13.56 -19.50 -3.84
CA GLU A 27 -14.31 -20.70 -3.44
C GLU A 27 -14.66 -20.66 -1.93
N GLY A 28 -15.93 -20.89 -1.61
CA GLY A 28 -16.42 -20.91 -0.22
C GLY A 28 -16.55 -19.53 0.44
N SER A 29 -16.34 -18.43 -0.29
CA SER A 29 -16.53 -17.06 0.20
C SER A 29 -17.78 -16.41 -0.40
N ARG A 30 -18.36 -15.44 0.31
CA ARG A 30 -19.47 -14.59 -0.18
C ARG A 30 -18.99 -13.41 -1.04
N TRP A 31 -17.68 -13.16 -1.04
CA TRP A 31 -17.06 -12.03 -1.74
C TRP A 31 -15.58 -12.28 -1.98
N GLY A 32 -14.98 -11.46 -2.83
CA GLY A 32 -13.57 -11.52 -3.15
C GLY A 32 -13.28 -12.42 -4.34
N GLU A 33 -12.24 -12.03 -5.06
CA GLU A 33 -11.89 -12.64 -6.35
C GLU A 33 -10.38 -12.70 -6.49
N LEU A 34 -9.90 -13.64 -7.31
CA LEU A 34 -8.56 -13.66 -7.86
C LEU A 34 -8.65 -13.24 -9.33
N ILE A 35 -7.99 -12.14 -9.67
CA ILE A 35 -7.99 -11.54 -10.98
C ILE A 35 -6.63 -11.80 -11.61
N ILE A 36 -6.62 -12.53 -12.72
CA ILE A 36 -5.41 -12.94 -13.43
C ILE A 36 -5.24 -12.04 -14.66
N PRO A 37 -4.05 -11.43 -14.84
CA PRO A 37 -3.78 -10.59 -16.00
C PRO A 37 -3.83 -11.39 -17.30
N ALA A 38 -4.14 -10.72 -18.40
CA ALA A 38 -4.01 -11.32 -19.72
C ALA A 38 -2.52 -11.56 -20.05
N LYS A 39 -2.23 -12.61 -20.83
CA LYS A 39 -0.84 -13.02 -21.12
C LYS A 39 0.01 -11.93 -21.78
N ASN A 40 -0.63 -11.02 -22.52
CA ASN A 40 0.01 -9.96 -23.29
C ASN A 40 0.15 -8.63 -22.52
N GLU A 41 -0.33 -8.51 -21.28
CA GLU A 41 -0.26 -7.25 -20.53
C GLU A 41 1.18 -6.84 -20.21
N ASN A 42 2.03 -7.80 -19.85
CA ASN A 42 3.46 -7.54 -19.68
C ASN A 42 4.30 -8.75 -20.14
N PRO A 43 4.56 -8.89 -21.45
CA PRO A 43 5.34 -10.01 -21.99
C PRO A 43 6.81 -10.00 -21.52
N ASN A 44 7.27 -8.88 -20.96
CA ASN A 44 8.65 -8.70 -20.49
C ASN A 44 8.84 -9.01 -19.00
N LYS A 45 7.77 -9.35 -18.27
CA LYS A 45 7.87 -9.72 -16.85
C LYS A 45 8.68 -11.02 -16.73
N THR A 46 9.80 -10.96 -16.01
CA THR A 46 10.77 -12.09 -15.97
C THR A 46 10.35 -13.19 -15.00
N GLY A 47 9.58 -12.85 -13.96
CA GLY A 47 9.26 -13.72 -12.83
C GLY A 47 10.45 -14.05 -11.92
N LYS A 48 11.61 -13.39 -12.10
CA LYS A 48 12.87 -13.68 -11.40
C LYS A 48 13.19 -12.65 -10.30
N GLY A 49 14.02 -13.06 -9.35
CA GLY A 49 14.53 -12.19 -8.28
C GLY A 49 13.82 -12.39 -6.95
N PHE A 50 13.96 -11.40 -6.07
CA PHE A 50 13.30 -11.36 -4.78
C PHE A 50 11.78 -11.25 -4.97
N LYS A 51 11.02 -12.18 -4.40
CA LYS A 51 9.57 -12.24 -4.56
C LYS A 51 8.90 -11.37 -3.49
N VAL A 52 8.18 -10.33 -3.90
CA VAL A 52 7.43 -9.48 -2.99
C VAL A 52 5.93 -9.60 -3.25
N LEU A 53 5.15 -9.79 -2.19
CA LEU A 53 3.71 -9.65 -2.23
C LEU A 53 3.35 -8.26 -1.69
N ALA A 54 2.59 -7.50 -2.47
CA ALA A 54 2.02 -6.23 -2.02
C ALA A 54 0.64 -6.47 -1.42
N ILE A 55 0.40 -5.98 -0.20
CA ILE A 55 -0.93 -5.90 0.41
C ILE A 55 -1.24 -4.42 0.60
N ASN A 56 -1.69 -3.79 -0.47
CA ASN A 56 -1.76 -2.35 -0.59
C ASN A 56 -3.20 -1.95 -0.91
N SER A 57 -3.67 -0.87 -0.31
CA SER A 57 -5.00 -0.32 -0.59
C SER A 57 -4.96 1.20 -0.56
N PHE A 58 -5.93 1.83 -1.22
CA PHE A 58 -6.06 3.30 -1.28
C PHE A 58 -4.81 4.01 -1.88
N LEU A 59 -4.80 5.35 -1.87
CA LEU A 59 -3.76 6.16 -2.54
C LEU A 59 -2.34 5.90 -2.01
N MET A 60 -2.17 5.77 -0.70
CA MET A 60 -0.86 5.49 -0.11
C MET A 60 -0.33 4.10 -0.50
N GLY A 61 -1.20 3.09 -0.53
CA GLY A 61 -0.87 1.77 -1.02
C GLY A 61 -0.57 1.77 -2.52
N TYR A 62 -1.30 2.57 -3.30
CA TYR A 62 -1.04 2.77 -4.72
C TYR A 62 0.37 3.32 -4.95
N LEU A 63 0.77 4.37 -4.23
CA LEU A 63 2.12 4.94 -4.34
C LEU A 63 3.22 3.92 -3.98
N LEU A 64 3.00 3.12 -2.92
CA LEU A 64 3.92 2.05 -2.57
C LEU A 64 3.98 0.98 -3.67
N PHE A 65 2.87 0.64 -4.30
CA PHE A 65 2.83 -0.32 -5.40
C PHE A 65 3.56 0.20 -6.64
N GLU A 66 3.33 1.46 -7.04
CA GLU A 66 4.06 2.10 -8.13
C GLU A 66 5.56 2.16 -7.87
N THR A 67 5.96 2.36 -6.61
CA THR A 67 7.36 2.30 -6.20
C THR A 67 7.98 0.93 -6.45
N LEU A 68 7.26 -0.16 -6.13
CA LEU A 68 7.73 -1.52 -6.40
C LEU A 68 7.81 -1.78 -7.90
N LYS A 69 6.80 -1.34 -8.66
CA LYS A 69 6.80 -1.46 -10.13
C LYS A 69 8.00 -0.76 -10.74
N GLU A 70 8.32 0.46 -10.28
CA GLU A 70 9.48 1.18 -10.76
C GLU A 70 10.79 0.46 -10.43
N CYS A 71 10.90 -0.15 -9.25
CA CYS A 71 12.04 -1.00 -8.91
C CYS A 71 12.15 -2.21 -9.83
N GLU A 72 11.06 -2.95 -10.07
CA GLU A 72 11.06 -4.11 -10.96
C GLU A 72 11.36 -3.71 -12.41
N LYS A 73 10.81 -2.58 -12.89
CA LYS A 73 11.13 -2.05 -14.22
C LYS A 73 12.61 -1.75 -14.40
N ARG A 74 13.24 -1.08 -13.42
CA ARG A 74 14.67 -0.74 -13.47
C ARG A 74 15.59 -1.94 -13.25
N TYR A 75 15.12 -2.95 -12.50
CA TYR A 75 15.91 -4.11 -12.09
C TYR A 75 15.13 -5.43 -12.26
N PRO A 76 14.75 -5.79 -13.50
CA PRO A 76 13.75 -6.82 -13.79
C PRO A 76 14.14 -8.25 -13.40
N ASN A 77 15.40 -8.51 -13.03
CA ASN A 77 15.84 -9.81 -12.53
C ASN A 77 16.12 -9.82 -11.02
N ARG A 78 15.97 -8.69 -10.33
CA ARG A 78 16.26 -8.54 -8.89
C ARG A 78 15.00 -8.49 -8.04
N LEU A 79 13.87 -8.07 -8.61
CA LEU A 79 12.57 -7.99 -7.95
C LEU A 79 11.50 -8.64 -8.84
N ASN A 80 10.61 -9.40 -8.21
CA ASN A 80 9.39 -9.92 -8.81
C ASN A 80 8.21 -9.63 -7.87
N ILE A 81 7.33 -8.73 -8.26
CA ILE A 81 6.03 -8.57 -7.58
C ILE A 81 5.16 -9.77 -7.99
N VAL A 82 4.86 -10.64 -7.02
CA VAL A 82 4.16 -11.91 -7.27
C VAL A 82 2.64 -11.81 -7.20
N GLY A 83 2.14 -10.75 -6.57
CA GLY A 83 0.72 -10.48 -6.45
C GLY A 83 0.46 -9.13 -5.81
N LEU A 84 -0.76 -8.63 -6.00
CA LEU A 84 -1.36 -7.53 -5.25
C LEU A 84 -2.56 -8.07 -4.48
N VAL A 85 -2.62 -7.78 -3.19
CA VAL A 85 -3.81 -7.97 -2.36
C VAL A 85 -4.32 -6.60 -1.98
N THR A 86 -5.61 -6.36 -2.14
CA THR A 86 -6.23 -5.07 -1.87
C THR A 86 -7.61 -5.26 -1.26
N ASP A 87 -8.16 -4.17 -0.73
CA ASP A 87 -9.52 -4.12 -0.21
C ASP A 87 -10.54 -4.19 -1.35
N ASP A 88 -11.82 -4.41 -1.00
CA ASP A 88 -12.93 -4.21 -1.93
C ASP A 88 -13.95 -3.27 -1.25
N PRO A 89 -13.68 -1.96 -1.24
CA PRO A 89 -14.53 -0.99 -0.56
C PRO A 89 -15.89 -0.81 -1.23
N ALA A 90 -16.03 -1.23 -2.49
CA ALA A 90 -17.26 -1.19 -3.25
C ALA A 90 -18.19 -2.37 -2.93
N ASN A 91 -17.65 -3.50 -2.47
CA ASN A 91 -18.44 -4.68 -2.17
C ASN A 91 -19.08 -4.62 -0.76
N PRO A 92 -20.41 -4.72 -0.64
CA PRO A 92 -21.10 -4.58 0.64
C PRO A 92 -20.81 -5.70 1.64
N TYR A 93 -20.27 -6.84 1.18
CA TYR A 93 -19.89 -7.96 2.03
C TYR A 93 -18.45 -7.86 2.54
N SER A 94 -17.67 -6.87 2.08
CA SER A 94 -16.27 -6.74 2.46
C SER A 94 -16.11 -6.43 3.95
N LYS A 95 -15.20 -7.18 4.61
CA LYS A 95 -14.99 -7.11 6.07
C LYS A 95 -13.83 -6.19 6.45
N ILE A 96 -13.82 -4.98 5.88
CA ILE A 96 -12.69 -4.04 6.03
C ILE A 96 -12.94 -2.91 7.04
N SER A 97 -14.00 -3.02 7.85
CA SER A 97 -14.37 -2.01 8.87
C SER A 97 -14.56 -0.61 8.29
N MET A 98 -15.29 -0.47 7.17
CA MET A 98 -15.50 0.76 6.40
C MET A 98 -15.73 2.02 7.25
N LYS A 99 -16.59 1.95 8.28
CA LYS A 99 -16.93 3.08 9.17
C LYS A 99 -15.75 3.63 9.99
N ARG A 100 -14.64 2.89 10.06
CA ARG A 100 -13.45 3.27 10.84
C ARG A 100 -12.28 3.70 9.96
N ARG A 101 -12.38 3.59 8.65
CA ARG A 101 -11.27 3.84 7.71
C ARG A 101 -11.50 5.06 6.84
N ILE A 102 -10.51 5.38 6.02
CA ILE A 102 -10.51 6.53 5.10
C ILE A 102 -11.57 6.39 3.99
N TRP A 103 -11.89 5.15 3.59
CA TRP A 103 -12.93 4.83 2.60
C TRP A 103 -14.31 5.40 2.90
N ARG A 104 -14.63 5.73 4.16
CA ARG A 104 -15.91 6.35 4.53
C ARG A 104 -16.08 7.78 4.00
N LEU A 105 -14.99 8.41 3.56
CA LEU A 105 -14.98 9.79 3.05
C LEU A 105 -15.32 9.87 1.57
N PHE A 106 -15.45 8.72 0.91
CA PHE A 106 -15.71 8.61 -0.52
C PHE A 106 -17.11 8.05 -0.74
N ASP A 107 -17.74 8.45 -1.83
CA ASP A 107 -18.98 7.84 -2.31
C ASP A 107 -18.72 6.44 -2.93
N GLN A 108 -19.72 5.84 -3.57
CA GLN A 108 -19.57 4.51 -4.16
C GLN A 108 -18.75 4.54 -5.44
N LYS A 109 -18.95 5.56 -6.28
CA LYS A 109 -18.30 5.70 -7.57
C LYS A 109 -16.81 5.95 -7.39
N GLU A 110 -16.43 6.84 -6.48
CA GLU A 110 -15.02 7.14 -6.17
C GLU A 110 -14.29 5.90 -5.64
N LYS A 111 -14.94 5.08 -4.81
CA LYS A 111 -14.36 3.80 -4.34
C LYS A 111 -14.10 2.85 -5.50
N VAL A 112 -15.06 2.70 -6.40
CA VAL A 112 -14.94 1.85 -7.59
C VAL A 112 -13.79 2.34 -8.47
N GLU A 113 -13.71 3.64 -8.72
CA GLU A 113 -12.65 4.24 -9.56
C GLU A 113 -11.27 4.03 -8.92
N LEU A 114 -11.08 4.39 -7.66
CA LEU A 114 -9.80 4.24 -6.96
C LEU A 114 -9.32 2.79 -6.89
N GLU A 115 -10.23 1.87 -6.57
CA GLU A 115 -9.90 0.45 -6.49
C GLU A 115 -9.57 -0.12 -7.88
N ARG A 116 -10.35 0.29 -8.90
CA ARG A 116 -10.07 -0.08 -10.29
C ARG A 116 -8.69 0.39 -10.72
N GLU A 117 -8.32 1.65 -10.49
CA GLU A 117 -7.01 2.18 -10.88
C GLU A 117 -5.85 1.39 -10.25
N MET A 118 -6.00 0.98 -8.99
CA MET A 118 -5.02 0.13 -8.32
C MET A 118 -4.92 -1.26 -8.98
N ILE A 119 -6.05 -1.92 -9.23
CA ILE A 119 -6.09 -3.24 -9.86
C ILE A 119 -5.56 -3.18 -11.30
N GLU A 120 -6.02 -2.21 -12.10
CA GLU A 120 -5.55 -1.95 -13.47
C GLU A 120 -4.03 -1.78 -13.52
N SER A 121 -3.50 -0.98 -12.58
CA SER A 121 -2.06 -0.73 -12.50
C SER A 121 -1.24 -2.01 -12.27
N ALA A 122 -1.79 -2.98 -11.54
CA ALA A 122 -1.16 -4.28 -11.30
C ALA A 122 -1.31 -5.22 -12.49
N LEU A 123 -2.53 -5.35 -13.03
CA LEU A 123 -2.82 -6.26 -14.15
C LEU A 123 -2.04 -5.88 -15.41
N THR A 124 -2.01 -4.59 -15.75
CA THR A 124 -1.21 -4.07 -16.88
C THR A 124 0.30 -4.27 -16.68
N PHE A 125 0.75 -4.48 -15.43
CA PHE A 125 2.14 -4.84 -15.13
C PHE A 125 2.39 -6.35 -15.08
N GLY A 126 1.37 -7.17 -15.38
CA GLY A 126 1.44 -8.63 -15.34
C GLY A 126 1.41 -9.20 -13.91
N VAL A 127 0.81 -8.48 -12.96
CA VAL A 127 0.69 -8.90 -11.56
C VAL A 127 -0.76 -9.32 -11.27
N PRO A 128 -1.03 -10.53 -10.77
CA PRO A 128 -2.37 -10.94 -10.38
C PRO A 128 -2.84 -10.22 -9.11
N CYS A 129 -4.16 -9.97 -9.02
CA CYS A 129 -4.79 -9.24 -7.92
C CYS A 129 -5.73 -10.15 -7.12
N TYR A 130 -5.80 -9.96 -5.81
CA TYR A 130 -6.71 -10.66 -4.92
C TYR A 130 -7.45 -9.68 -4.02
N THR A 131 -8.78 -9.75 -3.99
CA THR A 131 -9.65 -8.81 -3.25
C THR A 131 -10.38 -9.44 -2.06
N GLY A 132 -10.17 -10.74 -1.79
CA GLY A 132 -10.96 -11.50 -0.82
C GLY A 132 -10.45 -11.53 0.63
N GLU A 133 -11.08 -12.39 1.42
CA GLU A 133 -10.72 -12.59 2.83
C GLU A 133 -9.36 -13.29 2.99
N VAL A 134 -8.41 -12.62 3.66
CA VAL A 134 -7.06 -13.17 3.83
C VAL A 134 -7.00 -14.28 4.87
N LYS A 135 -8.00 -14.41 5.75
CA LYS A 135 -8.06 -15.47 6.78
C LYS A 135 -8.78 -16.73 6.29
N THR A 136 -8.47 -17.16 5.08
CA THR A 136 -9.14 -18.30 4.42
C THR A 136 -8.12 -19.32 3.91
N GLU A 137 -8.51 -20.60 3.85
CA GLU A 137 -7.68 -21.65 3.24
C GLU A 137 -7.37 -21.37 1.77
N TYR A 138 -8.28 -20.72 1.05
CA TYR A 138 -8.02 -20.26 -0.32
C TYR A 138 -6.81 -19.32 -0.35
N PHE A 139 -6.80 -18.28 0.49
CA PHE A 139 -5.68 -17.36 0.55
C PHE A 139 -4.39 -18.03 1.05
N ARG A 140 -4.48 -18.99 1.97
CA ARG A 140 -3.33 -19.82 2.42
C ARG A 140 -2.71 -20.62 1.27
N LYS A 141 -3.52 -21.15 0.36
CA LYS A 141 -3.02 -21.83 -0.85
C LYS A 141 -2.42 -20.83 -1.83
N LEU A 142 -3.07 -19.69 -2.02
CA LEU A 142 -2.62 -18.64 -2.93
C LEU A 142 -1.27 -18.05 -2.51
N ILE A 143 -1.10 -17.70 -1.23
CA ILE A 143 0.18 -17.18 -0.72
C ILE A 143 1.30 -18.22 -0.84
N LYS A 144 1.00 -19.51 -0.64
CA LYS A 144 1.96 -20.61 -0.88
C LYS A 144 2.34 -20.75 -2.35
N HIS A 145 1.38 -20.54 -3.25
CA HIS A 145 1.63 -20.54 -4.69
C HIS A 145 2.50 -19.36 -5.14
N TRP A 146 2.18 -18.15 -4.67
CA TRP A 146 2.99 -16.95 -4.93
C TRP A 146 4.37 -17.01 -4.27
N ASN A 147 4.49 -17.74 -3.15
CA ASN A 147 5.73 -17.99 -2.43
C ASN A 147 6.60 -16.72 -2.22
N PRO A 148 6.05 -15.63 -1.64
CA PRO A 148 6.78 -14.39 -1.40
C PRO A 148 7.92 -14.57 -0.39
N ASP A 149 9.04 -13.89 -0.66
CA ASP A 149 10.14 -13.73 0.28
C ASP A 149 9.78 -12.74 1.40
N ALA A 150 9.10 -11.63 1.05
CA ALA A 150 8.57 -10.64 1.98
C ALA A 150 7.20 -10.13 1.53
N ILE A 151 6.49 -9.51 2.49
CA ILE A 151 5.21 -8.85 2.25
C ILE A 151 5.31 -7.39 2.68
N LEU A 152 4.85 -6.48 1.82
CA LEU A 152 4.75 -5.06 2.14
C LEU A 152 3.29 -4.67 2.24
N VAL A 153 2.90 -4.04 3.34
CA VAL A 153 1.52 -3.71 3.67
C VAL A 153 1.36 -2.21 3.77
N CYS A 154 0.29 -1.66 3.19
CA CYS A 154 -0.02 -0.25 3.32
C CYS A 154 -1.53 -0.02 3.21
N VAL A 155 -2.13 0.55 4.28
CA VAL A 155 -3.56 0.94 4.37
C VAL A 155 -4.56 -0.24 4.22
N PHE A 156 -4.13 -1.48 4.44
CA PHE A 156 -5.00 -2.66 4.24
C PHE A 156 -6.07 -2.88 5.31
N GLY A 157 -7.29 -3.20 4.87
CA GLY A 157 -8.55 -3.36 5.59
C GLY A 157 -8.62 -4.42 6.68
N GLN A 158 -7.94 -5.54 6.43
CA GLN A 158 -8.15 -6.77 7.17
C GLN A 158 -6.99 -7.05 8.13
N ILE A 159 -7.32 -7.69 9.25
CA ILE A 159 -6.30 -8.17 10.19
C ILE A 159 -5.57 -9.35 9.54
N ILE A 160 -4.25 -9.31 9.54
CA ILE A 160 -3.38 -10.41 9.12
C ILE A 160 -3.12 -11.28 10.35
N ASP A 161 -3.39 -12.58 10.26
CA ASP A 161 -3.25 -13.53 11.36
C ASP A 161 -1.90 -14.25 11.33
N LYS A 162 -1.57 -14.88 12.46
CA LYS A 162 -0.28 -15.54 12.71
C LYS A 162 0.22 -16.47 11.59
N PRO A 163 -0.60 -17.33 10.97
CA PRO A 163 -0.16 -18.16 9.86
C PRO A 163 0.38 -17.39 8.66
N ILE A 164 -0.13 -16.18 8.39
CA ILE A 164 0.41 -15.30 7.34
C ILE A 164 1.66 -14.59 7.86
N ILE A 165 1.61 -14.06 9.09
CA ILE A 165 2.72 -13.32 9.72
C ILE A 165 4.01 -14.15 9.74
N ASP A 166 3.89 -15.44 10.04
CA ASP A 166 5.03 -16.35 10.18
C ASP A 166 5.50 -16.94 8.84
N TYR A 167 4.78 -16.71 7.73
CA TYR A 167 5.06 -17.35 6.44
C TYR A 167 6.30 -16.77 5.70
N PRO A 168 6.39 -15.46 5.39
CA PRO A 168 7.50 -14.94 4.60
C PRO A 168 8.79 -14.87 5.42
N GLN A 169 9.86 -15.51 4.91
CA GLN A 169 11.16 -15.59 5.59
C GLN A 169 11.77 -14.22 5.93
N TYR A 170 11.55 -13.23 5.06
CA TYR A 170 12.06 -11.86 5.26
C TYR A 170 11.05 -10.93 5.94
N GLY A 171 9.89 -11.45 6.35
CA GLY A 171 8.90 -10.75 7.18
C GLY A 171 7.84 -9.96 6.43
N ILE A 172 6.96 -9.35 7.22
CA ILE A 172 5.87 -8.47 6.77
C ILE A 172 6.10 -7.09 7.36
N TYR A 173 6.06 -6.06 6.52
CA TYR A 173 6.30 -4.67 6.93
C TYR A 173 5.11 -3.79 6.57
N ASN A 174 4.56 -3.11 7.56
CA ASN A 174 3.46 -2.18 7.37
C ASN A 174 3.95 -0.73 7.36
N PHE A 175 3.42 0.05 6.43
CA PHE A 175 3.60 1.50 6.34
C PHE A 175 2.42 2.17 7.03
N HIS A 176 2.66 2.73 8.21
CA HIS A 176 1.64 3.36 9.02
C HIS A 176 1.83 4.87 9.08
N PRO A 177 0.79 5.70 8.79
CA PRO A 177 0.93 7.16 8.72
C PRO A 177 0.86 7.82 10.10
N ALA A 178 1.63 7.31 11.06
CA ALA A 178 1.73 7.90 12.39
C ALA A 178 3.12 7.71 13.03
N ASP A 179 3.42 8.55 14.02
CA ASP A 179 4.63 8.46 14.85
C ASP A 179 4.46 7.42 15.98
N LEU A 180 4.49 6.14 15.61
CA LEU A 180 4.29 5.02 16.54
C LEU A 180 5.34 4.96 17.65
N ALA A 181 6.53 5.55 17.45
CA ALA A 181 7.58 5.62 18.47
C ALA A 181 7.16 6.45 19.70
N HIS A 182 6.15 7.30 19.54
CA HIS A 182 5.53 8.08 20.62
C HIS A 182 4.11 7.59 20.94
N HIS A 183 3.75 6.36 20.54
CA HIS A 183 2.43 5.77 20.72
C HIS A 183 1.28 6.58 20.09
N HIS A 184 1.57 7.35 19.05
CA HIS A 184 0.57 8.16 18.36
C HIS A 184 -0.09 7.37 17.23
N GLY A 185 -1.41 7.52 17.09
CA GLY A 185 -2.16 7.13 15.91
C GLY A 185 -2.19 5.62 15.59
N ALA A 186 -1.87 4.75 16.55
CA ALA A 186 -2.03 3.30 16.38
C ALA A 186 -3.50 2.93 16.12
N GLY A 187 -3.73 1.96 15.25
CA GLY A 187 -5.05 1.47 14.87
C GLY A 187 -5.63 2.18 13.63
N PRO A 188 -6.95 2.04 13.40
CA PRO A 188 -7.56 2.35 12.11
C PRO A 188 -7.77 3.85 11.83
N ARG A 189 -7.49 4.74 12.80
CA ARG A 189 -7.81 6.17 12.76
C ARG A 189 -6.59 7.08 13.08
N PRO A 190 -5.49 6.95 12.33
CA PRO A 190 -4.26 7.71 12.60
C PRO A 190 -4.45 9.22 12.42
N TYR A 191 -5.30 9.65 11.48
CA TYR A 191 -5.51 11.06 11.17
C TYR A 191 -6.37 11.76 12.22
N GLU A 192 -7.36 11.08 12.77
CA GLU A 192 -8.18 11.61 13.86
C GLU A 192 -7.37 11.81 15.13
N ASP A 193 -6.44 10.89 15.44
CA ASP A 193 -5.47 11.09 16.52
C ASP A 193 -4.61 12.35 16.27
N LEU A 194 -4.12 12.54 15.04
CA LEU A 194 -3.33 13.71 14.65
C LEU A 194 -4.10 15.02 14.86
N ILE A 195 -5.37 15.04 14.45
CA ILE A 195 -6.30 16.18 14.58
C ILE A 195 -6.57 16.47 16.07
N ASN A 196 -6.95 15.44 16.83
CA ASN A 196 -7.31 15.58 18.25
C ASN A 196 -6.15 16.11 19.09
N ARG A 197 -4.92 15.69 18.79
CA ARG A 197 -3.71 16.18 19.47
C ARG A 197 -3.27 17.57 19.01
N ARG A 198 -3.92 18.16 17.99
CA ARG A 198 -3.46 19.38 17.31
C ARG A 198 -1.97 19.29 16.98
N ALA A 199 -1.57 18.17 16.37
CA ALA A 199 -0.17 17.90 16.11
C ALA A 199 0.39 18.92 15.10
N LYS A 200 1.57 19.46 15.39
CA LYS A 200 2.28 20.35 14.45
C LYS A 200 3.08 19.57 13.41
N THR A 201 3.52 18.38 13.81
CA THR A 201 4.36 17.49 13.00
C THR A 201 3.96 16.05 13.23
N SER A 202 4.25 15.19 12.25
CA SER A 202 4.10 13.74 12.36
C SER A 202 5.22 13.04 11.57
N LYS A 203 5.16 11.71 11.48
CA LYS A 203 6.03 10.86 10.68
C LYS A 203 5.24 9.67 10.12
N VAL A 204 5.75 9.08 9.04
CA VAL A 204 5.36 7.72 8.63
C VAL A 204 6.29 6.74 9.32
N THR A 205 5.74 5.65 9.82
CA THR A 205 6.49 4.57 10.46
C THR A 205 6.40 3.30 9.62
N ILE A 206 7.54 2.65 9.37
CA ILE A 206 7.56 1.25 8.95
C ILE A 206 7.81 0.40 10.18
N HIS A 207 6.91 -0.55 10.43
CA HIS A 207 7.06 -1.55 11.49
C HIS A 207 6.81 -2.95 10.94
N GLN A 208 7.36 -3.96 11.61
CA GLN A 208 6.99 -5.35 11.37
C GLN A 208 5.56 -5.59 11.85
N ILE A 209 4.77 -6.40 11.15
CA ILE A 209 3.46 -6.80 11.65
C ILE A 209 3.60 -7.84 12.76
N SER A 210 2.82 -7.66 13.82
CA SER A 210 2.59 -8.60 14.94
C SER A 210 1.10 -8.96 15.04
N GLU A 211 0.75 -9.87 15.93
CA GLU A 211 -0.66 -10.19 16.22
C GLU A 211 -1.40 -8.99 16.83
N GLU A 212 -0.69 -8.16 17.59
CA GLU A 212 -1.19 -6.88 18.07
C GLU A 212 -1.08 -5.80 16.98
N VAL A 213 -2.14 -5.01 16.83
CA VAL A 213 -2.27 -3.95 15.81
C VAL A 213 -1.26 -2.85 16.09
N ASP A 214 -0.43 -2.53 15.09
CA ASP A 214 0.59 -1.46 15.10
C ASP A 214 1.57 -1.49 16.29
N ALA A 215 1.76 -2.67 16.90
CA ALA A 215 2.63 -2.87 18.07
C ALA A 215 3.95 -3.59 17.74
N GLY A 216 4.13 -4.04 16.50
CA GLY A 216 5.32 -4.76 16.11
C GLY A 216 6.56 -3.86 16.01
N ASN A 217 7.74 -4.49 15.92
CA ASN A 217 9.02 -3.79 15.98
C ASN A 217 9.12 -2.69 14.90
N ILE A 218 9.32 -1.45 15.32
CA ILE A 218 9.55 -0.31 14.43
C ILE A 218 10.93 -0.46 13.81
N ILE A 219 10.98 -0.55 12.48
CA ILE A 219 12.25 -0.67 11.77
C ILE A 219 12.77 0.69 11.30
N GLY A 220 11.89 1.66 11.03
CA GLY A 220 12.32 3.00 10.65
C GLY A 220 11.17 3.98 10.54
N GLN A 221 11.48 5.28 10.62
CA GLN A 221 10.53 6.36 10.46
C GLN A 221 11.02 7.39 9.45
N SER A 222 10.09 8.07 8.79
CA SER A 222 10.38 9.22 7.94
C SER A 222 11.03 10.36 8.74
N PRO A 223 11.64 11.35 8.05
CA PRO A 223 11.87 12.65 8.65
C PRO A 223 10.56 13.29 9.13
N LEU A 224 10.66 14.31 9.97
CA LEU A 224 9.50 15.07 10.44
C LEU A 224 8.75 15.70 9.26
N ILE A 225 7.44 15.46 9.25
CA ILE A 225 6.48 16.00 8.29
C ILE A 225 5.72 17.12 8.99
N ASN A 226 5.66 18.30 8.37
CA ASN A 226 4.80 19.38 8.84
C ASN A 226 3.36 19.11 8.39
N VAL A 227 2.44 19.05 9.35
CA VAL A 227 1.03 18.73 9.10
C VAL A 227 0.11 19.93 9.38
N LYS A 228 0.68 21.12 9.52
CA LYS A 228 -0.06 22.39 9.59
C LYS A 228 -0.27 22.96 8.21
N LEU A 229 -1.33 23.74 8.07
CA LEU A 229 -1.54 24.68 6.98
C LEU A 229 -0.56 25.85 7.07
N LYS A 230 -0.52 26.68 6.02
CA LYS A 230 0.12 28.01 6.07
C LYS A 230 -0.42 28.84 7.24
N ASN A 231 0.40 29.77 7.73
CA ASN A 231 0.09 30.64 8.89
C ASN A 231 -0.18 29.86 10.19
N ASP A 232 0.45 28.70 10.35
CA ASP A 232 0.40 27.86 11.55
C ASP A 232 -0.99 27.36 11.97
N LYS A 233 -1.95 27.33 11.04
CA LYS A 233 -3.30 26.78 11.27
C LYS A 233 -3.32 25.25 11.19
N PHE A 234 -4.23 24.63 11.94
CA PHE A 234 -4.53 23.19 11.84
C PHE A 234 -5.59 22.94 10.78
N THR A 235 -5.69 21.69 10.31
CA THR A 235 -6.78 21.21 9.47
C THR A 235 -7.41 19.97 10.08
N ASP A 236 -8.73 19.86 9.93
CA ASP A 236 -9.50 18.67 10.28
C ASP A 236 -9.82 17.83 9.02
N ASN A 237 -9.29 18.24 7.85
CA ASN A 237 -9.46 17.52 6.60
C ASN A 237 -8.50 16.32 6.54
N ILE A 238 -9.05 15.13 6.78
CA ILE A 238 -8.31 13.86 6.78
C ILE A 238 -7.60 13.60 5.43
N LEU A 239 -8.23 13.92 4.30
CA LEU A 239 -7.67 13.65 2.99
C LEU A 239 -6.44 14.52 2.70
N VAL A 240 -6.46 15.77 3.16
CA VAL A 240 -5.31 16.68 3.07
C VAL A 240 -4.15 16.21 3.96
N LEU A 241 -4.47 15.62 5.12
CA LEU A 241 -3.45 14.98 5.96
C LEU A 241 -2.89 13.72 5.30
N ASP A 242 -3.73 12.91 4.67
CA ASP A 242 -3.32 11.71 3.92
C ASP A 242 -2.35 12.06 2.79
N ASP A 243 -2.69 13.04 1.94
CA ASP A 243 -1.83 13.56 0.88
C ASP A 243 -0.44 13.95 1.42
N LYS A 244 -0.43 14.65 2.57
CA LYS A 244 0.80 15.11 3.19
C LYS A 244 1.61 13.97 3.81
N MET A 245 0.95 13.01 4.45
CA MET A 245 1.61 11.87 5.10
C MET A 245 2.08 10.82 4.09
N MET A 246 1.48 10.76 2.90
CA MET A 246 1.92 9.88 1.82
C MET A 246 3.25 10.31 1.21
N THR A 247 3.62 11.60 1.31
CA THR A 247 4.80 12.17 0.62
C THR A 247 6.07 11.30 0.71
N PRO A 248 6.56 10.83 1.88
CA PRO A 248 7.79 10.04 1.98
C PRO A 248 7.67 8.55 1.63
N VAL A 249 6.47 8.04 1.34
CA VAL A 249 6.20 6.59 1.28
C VAL A 249 6.98 5.89 0.18
N ASP A 250 7.15 6.55 -0.97
CA ASP A 250 7.91 6.02 -2.11
C ASP A 250 9.40 5.83 -1.78
N GLN A 251 10.06 6.85 -1.22
CA GLN A 251 11.45 6.80 -0.77
C GLN A 251 11.62 5.73 0.32
N MET A 252 10.67 5.65 1.25
CA MET A 252 10.68 4.62 2.29
C MET A 252 10.53 3.21 1.72
N GLY A 253 9.62 3.02 0.76
CA GLY A 253 9.41 1.80 0.01
C GLY A 253 10.65 1.36 -0.75
N ALA A 254 11.25 2.28 -1.50
CA ALA A 254 12.48 2.05 -2.26
C ALA A 254 13.64 1.60 -1.38
N LYS A 255 13.83 2.25 -0.23
CA LYS A 255 14.89 1.88 0.72
C LYS A 255 14.65 0.49 1.33
N LEU A 256 13.42 0.19 1.72
CA LEU A 256 13.07 -1.10 2.31
C LEU A 256 13.26 -2.24 1.31
N ILE A 257 12.69 -2.13 0.10
CA ILE A 257 12.80 -3.20 -0.89
C ILE A 257 14.24 -3.42 -1.32
N SER A 258 15.02 -2.34 -1.50
CA SER A 258 16.46 -2.44 -1.79
C SER A 258 17.21 -3.15 -0.67
N GLY A 259 16.89 -2.83 0.59
CA GLY A 259 17.50 -3.47 1.76
C GLY A 259 17.20 -4.97 1.83
N LEU A 260 15.95 -5.36 1.56
CA LEU A 260 15.53 -6.78 1.56
C LEU A 260 16.23 -7.57 0.46
N ILE A 261 16.27 -7.02 -0.76
CA ILE A 261 16.97 -7.62 -1.90
C ILE A 261 18.46 -7.80 -1.60
N LEU A 262 19.16 -6.72 -1.19
CA LEU A 262 20.60 -6.77 -0.89
C LEU A 262 20.91 -7.74 0.25
N LYS A 263 20.02 -7.84 1.24
CA LYS A 263 20.17 -8.78 2.35
C LYS A 263 20.10 -10.24 1.85
N LYS A 264 19.13 -10.56 0.98
CA LYS A 264 19.03 -11.89 0.35
C LYS A 264 20.22 -12.20 -0.56
N GLU A 265 20.64 -11.25 -1.39
CA GLU A 265 21.80 -11.39 -2.28
C GLU A 265 23.11 -11.61 -1.51
N ALA A 266 23.23 -11.02 -0.31
CA ALA A 266 24.35 -11.26 0.60
C ALA A 266 24.26 -12.59 1.37
N GLY A 267 23.28 -13.46 1.06
CA GLY A 267 23.07 -14.75 1.73
C GLY A 267 22.60 -14.62 3.19
N LYS A 268 22.07 -13.46 3.59
CA LYS A 268 21.65 -13.21 4.98
C LYS A 268 20.15 -13.41 5.11
N GLU A 269 19.74 -14.43 5.86
CA GLU A 269 18.33 -14.73 6.06
C GLU A 269 17.66 -13.82 7.11
N GLY A 270 16.32 -13.85 7.13
CA GLY A 270 15.48 -13.27 8.17
C GLY A 270 15.07 -11.81 7.94
N LYS A 271 14.37 -11.25 8.94
CA LYS A 271 13.79 -9.90 8.91
C LYS A 271 14.86 -8.80 9.01
N ILE A 272 14.55 -7.62 8.49
CA ILE A 272 15.24 -6.37 8.81
C ILE A 272 14.64 -5.82 10.10
N ASN A 273 15.48 -5.62 11.12
CA ASN A 273 15.04 -5.09 12.41
C ASN A 273 15.26 -3.58 12.56
N LYS A 274 16.04 -2.98 11.67
CA LYS A 274 16.32 -1.54 11.65
C LYS A 274 16.70 -1.08 10.25
N LEU A 275 16.16 0.05 9.85
CA LEU A 275 16.36 0.72 8.57
C LEU A 275 16.64 2.21 8.83
N GLY A 276 17.84 2.66 8.48
CA GLY A 276 18.27 4.02 8.72
C GLY A 276 17.78 4.99 7.64
N PHE A 277 16.91 5.92 8.01
CA PHE A 277 16.43 6.99 7.11
C PHE A 277 17.15 8.33 7.29
N LYS A 278 17.88 8.53 8.39
CA LYS A 278 18.50 9.82 8.77
C LYS A 278 19.36 10.43 7.66
N HIS A 279 20.17 9.60 7.01
CA HIS A 279 21.08 9.99 5.91
C HIS A 279 20.57 9.53 4.54
N TYR A 280 19.40 8.88 4.50
CA TYR A 280 18.81 8.45 3.23
C TYR A 280 18.15 9.63 2.54
N PHE A 281 17.28 10.38 3.22
CA PHE A 281 16.62 11.55 2.62
C PHE A 281 17.60 12.72 2.43
N SER A 282 17.55 13.36 1.25
CA SER A 282 18.33 14.57 0.98
C SER A 282 17.84 15.74 1.84
N GLU A 283 18.69 16.73 2.08
CA GLU A 283 18.30 17.92 2.84
C GLU A 283 17.20 18.73 2.11
N GLU A 284 17.19 18.71 0.78
CA GLU A 284 16.11 19.31 -0.01
C GLU A 284 14.77 18.59 0.22
N TYR A 285 14.76 17.26 0.18
CA TYR A 285 13.55 16.49 0.43
C TYR A 285 13.03 16.70 1.87
N LYS A 286 13.93 16.77 2.86
CA LYS A 286 13.57 17.13 4.24
C LYS A 286 12.96 18.53 4.32
N LYS A 287 13.40 19.50 3.51
CA LYS A 287 12.75 20.82 3.42
C LYS A 287 11.34 20.72 2.87
N ILE A 288 11.10 19.90 1.84
CA ILE A 288 9.76 19.64 1.27
C ILE A 288 8.81 19.09 2.35
N LEU A 289 9.24 18.08 3.11
CA LEU A 289 8.43 17.50 4.20
C LEU A 289 8.08 18.53 5.28
N LYS A 290 8.99 19.47 5.58
CA LYS A 290 8.78 20.55 6.55
C LYS A 290 7.93 21.71 6.04
N GLN A 291 7.71 21.83 4.74
CA GLN A 291 6.82 22.86 4.20
C GLN A 291 5.39 22.62 4.72
N PRO A 292 4.68 23.68 5.16
CA PRO A 292 3.28 23.55 5.52
C PRO A 292 2.44 23.11 4.32
N ILE A 293 1.30 22.53 4.62
CA ILE A 293 0.26 22.19 3.65
C ILE A 293 -0.18 23.50 2.96
N LYS A 294 -0.13 23.51 1.62
CA LYS A 294 -0.28 24.74 0.81
C LYS A 294 -1.74 25.21 0.73
N SER A 295 -2.67 24.29 0.61
CA SER A 295 -4.13 24.51 0.50
C SER A 295 -4.86 23.46 1.34
N ASN A 296 -6.05 23.80 1.83
CA ASN A 296 -6.90 22.82 2.52
C ASN A 296 -7.75 21.98 1.54
N TYR A 297 -7.17 21.65 0.38
CA TYR A 297 -7.81 20.95 -0.72
C TYR A 297 -7.06 19.64 -0.98
N HIS A 298 -7.81 18.56 -1.13
CA HIS A 298 -7.31 17.23 -1.44
C HIS A 298 -7.10 17.07 -2.94
N SER A 299 -5.99 16.48 -3.35
CA SER A 299 -5.73 16.17 -4.75
C SER A 299 -6.57 14.98 -5.22
N GLU A 300 -7.40 15.17 -6.25
CA GLU A 300 -8.12 14.08 -6.93
C GLU A 300 -7.24 13.30 -7.92
N VAL A 301 -5.96 13.68 -8.08
CA VAL A 301 -5.00 13.03 -8.97
C VAL A 301 -4.26 11.91 -8.24
N LEU A 302 -4.11 10.76 -8.89
CA LEU A 302 -3.31 9.63 -8.39
C LEU A 302 -1.88 10.08 -8.04
N PRO A 303 -1.31 9.58 -6.93
CA PRO A 303 0.03 9.96 -6.52
C PRO A 303 1.08 9.40 -7.48
N VAL A 304 2.12 10.20 -7.72
CA VAL A 304 3.23 9.85 -8.60
C VAL A 304 4.51 9.74 -7.77
N ILE A 305 5.34 8.75 -8.09
CA ILE A 305 6.66 8.57 -7.49
C ILE A 305 7.57 9.78 -7.70
N ASP A 306 8.44 10.06 -6.74
CA ASP A 306 9.48 11.07 -6.87
C ASP A 306 10.42 10.70 -8.04
N LYS A 307 10.66 11.65 -8.93
CA LYS A 307 11.53 11.46 -10.12
C LYS A 307 12.98 11.11 -9.75
N ASN A 308 13.42 11.49 -8.56
CA ASN A 308 14.73 11.23 -7.98
C ASN A 308 14.73 10.02 -7.03
N ILE A 309 13.74 9.13 -7.11
CA ILE A 309 13.71 7.89 -6.33
C ILE A 309 14.96 7.04 -6.58
N ARG A 310 15.58 6.58 -5.48
CA ARG A 310 16.83 5.82 -5.51
C ARG A 310 16.64 4.43 -4.93
N PHE A 311 17.04 3.44 -5.71
CA PHE A 311 17.14 2.05 -5.27
C PHE A 311 18.62 1.68 -5.09
N PHE A 312 18.89 0.75 -4.17
CA PHE A 312 20.22 0.18 -3.93
C PHE A 312 21.32 1.15 -3.49
N THR A 313 20.92 2.28 -2.89
CA THR A 313 21.79 3.28 -2.24
C THR A 313 21.44 3.41 -0.77
#